data_AF-A0AAU5W8I1-F1
#
_entry.id   AF-A0AAU5W8I1-F1
#
_cell.length_a   1.000
_cell.length_b   1.000
_cell.length_c   1.000
_cell.angle_alpha   90.00
_cell.angle_beta   90.00
_cell.angle_gamma   90.00
#
_symmetry.space_group_name_H-M   'P 1'
#
loop_
_entity.id
_entity.type
_entity.pdbx_description
1 polymer ?
#
loop_
_entity_poly.entity_id
_entity_poly.type
_entity_poly.pdbx_seq_one_letter_code
_entity_poly.pdbx_strand_id
1 'polypeptide(L)' 'MPASPTSTRAHPGRTCTASPRLASESEQLGEALGSIVMVIRRTYAGARPLGTADIIVPVDRFELAYALPVG' A
#
# COMPACT_ATOMS: atom_id res chain seq x y z
N MET A 1 -38.64 5.42 10.65
CA MET A 1 -37.36 4.71 10.86
C MET A 1 -36.24 5.64 10.41
N PRO A 2 -35.39 6.17 11.31
CA PRO A 2 -34.21 6.91 10.87
C PRO A 2 -33.10 5.94 10.43
N ALA A 3 -32.45 6.25 9.31
CA ALA A 3 -31.34 5.48 8.77
C ALA A 3 -30.15 5.52 9.73
N SER A 4 -29.56 4.35 10.01
CA SER A 4 -28.35 4.22 10.81
C SER A 4 -27.20 5.01 10.17
N PRO A 5 -26.44 5.80 10.94
CA PRO A 5 -25.32 6.56 10.40
C PRO A 5 -24.26 5.56 9.90
N THR A 6 -23.94 5.64 8.61
CA THR A 6 -22.83 4.92 8.01
C THR A 6 -21.55 5.39 8.70
N SER A 7 -21.10 4.65 9.71
CA SER A 7 -19.85 4.91 10.39
C SER A 7 -18.73 4.85 9.36
N THR A 8 -18.18 6.01 8.98
CA THR A 8 -16.97 6.10 8.19
C THR A 8 -15.86 5.47 9.02
N ARG A 9 -15.57 4.22 8.70
CA ARG A 9 -14.58 3.44 9.39
C ARG A 9 -13.21 3.98 9.04
N ALA A 10 -12.61 4.73 9.96
CA ALA A 10 -11.26 5.27 9.80
C ALA A 10 -10.29 4.10 9.54
N HIS A 11 -9.78 4.02 8.31
CA HIS A 11 -8.72 3.07 8.00
C HIS A 11 -7.41 3.69 8.51
N PRO A 12 -6.59 2.95 9.26
CA PRO A 12 -5.27 3.43 9.63
C PRO A 12 -4.50 3.91 8.39
N GLY A 13 -3.71 4.96 8.57
CA GLY A 13 -3.02 5.67 7.50
C GLY A 13 -2.25 4.73 6.58
N ARG A 14 -2.17 5.12 5.30
CA ARG A 14 -1.38 4.43 4.29
C ARG A 14 -0.14 5.25 4.04
N THR A 15 1.02 4.60 4.12
CA THR A 15 2.30 5.24 3.84
C THR A 15 2.85 4.67 2.54
N CYS A 16 3.35 5.55 1.68
CA CYS A 16 4.02 5.20 0.45
C CYS A 16 5.43 5.80 0.47
N THR A 17 6.44 4.98 0.22
CA THR A 17 7.85 5.40 0.24
C THR A 17 8.58 4.83 -0.98
N ALA A 18 9.60 5.54 -1.44
CA ALA A 18 10.57 5.02 -2.39
C ALA A 18 11.80 4.50 -1.62
N SER A 19 12.31 3.33 -2.00
CA SER A 19 13.51 2.75 -1.40
C SER A 19 14.39 2.09 -2.47
N PRO A 20 15.73 2.14 -2.35
CA PRO A 20 16.59 1.24 -3.10
C PRO A 20 16.38 -0.19 -2.62
N ARG A 21 16.49 -1.14 -3.54
CA ARG A 21 16.20 -2.54 -3.26
C ARG A 21 17.38 -3.27 -2.62
N LEU A 22 17.07 -4.14 -1.66
CA LEU A 22 18.04 -5.03 -1.01
C LEU A 22 18.26 -6.30 -1.85
N ALA A 23 19.39 -7.00 -1.62
CA ALA A 23 19.77 -8.17 -2.42
C ALA A 23 18.74 -9.30 -2.38
N SER A 24 18.21 -9.62 -1.19
CA SER A 24 17.20 -10.67 -0.99
C SER A 24 15.86 -10.38 -1.66
N GLU A 25 15.51 -9.10 -1.86
CA GLU A 25 14.27 -8.70 -2.52
C GLU A 25 14.45 -8.75 -4.05
N SER A 26 15.64 -8.45 -4.56
CA SER A 26 15.97 -8.32 -5.99
C SER A 26 15.66 -9.58 -6.79
N GLU A 27 15.99 -10.76 -6.24
CA GLU A 27 15.73 -12.04 -6.89
C GLU A 27 14.22 -12.34 -6.99
N GLN A 28 13.41 -11.99 -5.99
CA GLN A 28 11.99 -12.37 -5.96
C GLN A 28 11.11 -11.60 -6.96
N LEU A 29 11.39 -10.32 -7.23
CA LEU A 29 10.67 -9.58 -8.30
C LEU A 29 11.42 -9.55 -9.65
N GLY A 30 12.58 -10.22 -9.76
CA GLY A 30 13.39 -10.26 -10.98
C GLY A 30 13.92 -8.89 -11.42
N GLU A 31 14.34 -8.04 -10.47
CA GLU A 31 14.92 -6.72 -10.76
C GLU A 31 16.42 -6.70 -10.48
N ALA A 32 17.11 -5.78 -11.15
CA ALA A 32 18.50 -5.51 -10.86
C ALA A 32 18.68 -4.95 -9.44
N LEU A 33 19.76 -5.34 -8.77
CA LEU A 33 20.14 -4.81 -7.46
C LEU A 33 20.26 -3.29 -7.50
N GLY A 34 19.72 -2.60 -6.49
CA GLY A 34 19.75 -1.13 -6.43
C GLY A 34 18.69 -0.42 -7.28
N SER A 35 17.86 -1.16 -8.02
CA SER A 35 16.68 -0.57 -8.68
C SER A 35 15.73 0.05 -7.66
N ILE A 36 15.08 1.15 -8.02
CA ILE A 36 14.13 1.83 -7.14
C ILE A 36 12.80 1.05 -7.14
N VAL A 37 12.28 0.81 -5.96
CA VAL A 37 10.95 0.22 -5.76
C VAL A 37 10.06 1.16 -4.95
N MET A 38 8.77 1.08 -5.21
CA MET A 38 7.74 1.71 -4.39
C MET A 38 7.25 0.70 -3.36
N VAL A 39 7.26 1.10 -2.10
CA VAL A 39 6.74 0.31 -0.97
C VAL A 39 5.46 0.95 -0.47
N ILE A 40 4.35 0.22 -0.55
CA ILE A 40 3.05 0.64 -0.05
C ILE A 40 2.73 -0.20 1.19
N ARG A 41 2.78 0.45 2.35
CA ARG A 41 2.39 -0.19 3.62
C ARG A 41 0.92 0.08 3.89
N ARG A 42 0.13 -0.98 3.96
CA ARG A 42 -1.30 -0.93 4.29
C ARG A 42 -1.60 -1.71 5.56
N THR A 43 -2.16 -1.02 6.53
CA THR A 43 -2.75 -1.65 7.70
C THR A 43 -4.23 -1.90 7.42
N TYR A 44 -4.65 -3.17 7.43
CA TYR A 44 -6.05 -3.51 7.29
C TYR A 44 -6.66 -3.64 8.68
N ALA A 45 -7.40 -2.61 9.08
CA ALA A 45 -8.36 -2.83 10.14
C ALA A 45 -9.53 -3.60 9.50
N GLY A 46 -10.05 -4.65 10.16
CA GLY A 46 -11.39 -5.24 9.93
C GLY A 46 -12.21 -5.27 11.24
N ALA A 47 -13.37 -5.94 11.25
CA ALA A 47 -14.01 -6.34 12.52
C ALA A 47 -13.14 -7.37 13.31
N ARG A 48 -12.18 -7.99 12.61
CA ARG A 48 -11.12 -8.84 13.14
C ARG A 48 -9.78 -8.31 12.61
N PRO A 49 -8.65 -8.44 13.33
CA PRO A 49 -7.35 -8.00 12.83
C PRO A 49 -7.00 -8.73 11.53
N LEU A 50 -6.84 -7.99 10.43
CA LEU A 50 -6.52 -8.53 9.10
C LEU A 50 -5.03 -8.42 8.76
N GLY A 51 -4.24 -7.79 9.64
CA GLY A 51 -2.78 -7.68 9.52
C GLY A 51 -2.31 -6.45 8.73
N THR A 52 -0.99 -6.32 8.68
CA THR A 52 -0.28 -5.32 7.87
C THR A 52 0.28 -6.03 6.64
N ALA A 53 0.08 -5.44 5.46
CA ALA A 53 0.70 -5.91 4.24
C ALA A 53 1.64 -4.85 3.68
N ASP A 54 2.84 -5.28 3.30
CA ASP A 54 3.80 -4.49 2.54
C ASP A 54 3.72 -4.94 1.08
N ILE A 55 3.39 -4.01 0.19
CA ILE A 55 3.31 -4.25 -1.26
C ILE A 55 4.50 -3.53 -1.89
N ILE A 56 5.36 -4.29 -2.57
CA ILE A 56 6.59 -3.79 -3.20
C ILE A 56 6.43 -3.94 -4.71
N VAL A 57 6.59 -2.84 -5.46
CA VAL A 57 6.49 -2.85 -6.93
C VAL A 57 7.66 -2.08 -7.58
N PRO A 58 8.17 -2.53 -8.74
CA PRO A 58 9.11 -1.77 -9.55
C PRO A 58 8.48 -0.48 -10.07
N VAL A 59 9.19 0.65 -9.93
CA VAL A 59 8.65 1.97 -10.31
C VAL A 59 8.68 2.25 -11.82
N ASP A 60 9.44 1.45 -12.58
CA ASP A 60 9.54 1.52 -14.04
C ASP A 60 8.42 0.74 -14.75
N ARG A 61 7.76 -0.18 -14.05
CA ARG A 61 6.68 -1.04 -14.59
C ARG A 61 5.28 -0.71 -14.06
N PHE A 62 5.18 -0.06 -12.91
CA PHE A 62 3.89 0.17 -12.22
C PHE A 62 3.69 1.63 -11.83
N GLU A 63 2.43 2.07 -11.91
CA GLU A 63 1.98 3.40 -11.48
C GLU A 63 0.98 3.28 -10.31
N LEU A 64 1.06 4.20 -9.34
CA LEU A 64 0.07 4.34 -8.27
C LEU A 64 -0.91 5.48 -8.60
N ALA A 65 -2.12 5.13 -9.01
CA ALA A 65 -3.22 6.07 -9.14
C ALA A 65 -4.10 6.07 -7.88
N TYR A 66 -4.55 7.25 -7.45
CA TYR A 66 -5.52 7.38 -6.36
C TYR A 66 -6.62 8.39 -6.72
N ALA A 67 -7.88 8.00 -6.55
CA ALA A 67 -9.03 8.89 -6.70
C ALA A 67 -9.44 9.43 -5.33
N LEU A 68 -9.21 10.72 -5.11
CA LEU A 68 -9.76 11.42 -3.96
C LEU A 68 -11.15 11.94 -4.33
N PRO A 69 -12.21 11.64 -3.56
CA PRO A 69 -13.49 12.28 -3.77
C PRO A 69 -13.32 13.79 -3.54
N VAL A 70 -13.66 14.58 -4.56
CA VAL A 70 -13.83 16.03 -4.44
C VAL A 70 -15.26 16.28 -3.98
N GLY A 71 -15.40 16.92 -2.82
CA GLY A 71 -16.66 17.40 -2.26
C GLY A 71 -16.68 18.93 -2.26
#